data_AF-A0A940IE73-F1
#
_entry.id   AF-A0A940IE73-F1
#
_cell.length_a   1.000
_cell.length_b   1.000
_cell.length_c   1.000
_cell.angle_alpha   90.00
_cell.angle_beta   90.00
_cell.angle_gamma   90.00
#
_symmetry.space_group_name_H-M   'P 1'
#
loop_
_entity.id
_entity.type
_entity.pdbx_description
1 polymer ?
#
loop_
_entity_poly.entity_id
_entity_poly.type
_entity_poly.pdbx_seq_one_letter_code
_entity_poly.pdbx_strand_id
1 'polypeptide(L)'
;MRFCETLSGDSIALLTEPLYRIAPNARHAYYLALGHIKEGDMESARQYVELVKESPETHHLWHKLMYEIYMKQGDRGRALEEYVKYDTEDENAFRKRAFENIESHENTMKERIVMRRLRMEETNTKFAIMATIIVVLTIAIIFLCIYFFLRRNNLRLRMENKARISAIETVRRDMSAQLQKQQDTKALTDRLKEEKLTLLRDKILSQTGREDRYVVKTIDSFTQGAASRLLDAYPMLKERDVIIIFLRHTGCSGMEIAEFFGHKDTQTVNTRISRLKRDIMKDGDFDGWFSEEQCIHEE
;
A
#
# COMPACT_ATOMS: atom_id res chain seq x y z
N MET A 1 -10.44 -48.83 87.46
CA MET A 1 -10.65 -47.46 86.94
C MET A 1 -12.08 -47.41 86.44
N ARG A 2 -13.10 -47.11 87.24
CA ARG A 2 -13.46 -45.81 87.88
C ARG A 2 -13.47 -44.66 86.88
N PHE A 3 -14.66 -44.35 86.35
CA PHE A 3 -15.24 -43.01 86.28
C PHE A 3 -16.77 -43.15 86.24
N CYS A 4 -17.34 -43.52 87.39
CA CYS A 4 -18.67 -43.07 87.79
C CYS A 4 -18.43 -41.86 88.68
N GLU A 5 -18.62 -40.65 88.14
CA GLU A 5 -18.77 -39.45 88.96
C GLU A 5 -19.92 -38.62 88.36
N THR A 6 -21.08 -38.76 89.02
CA THR A 6 -21.92 -37.65 89.49
C THR A 6 -21.87 -36.36 88.66
N LEU A 7 -22.74 -36.28 87.64
CA LEU A 7 -23.36 -35.00 87.28
C LEU A 7 -24.49 -34.75 88.28
N SER A 8 -24.28 -33.81 89.19
CA SER A 8 -25.30 -33.31 90.10
C SER A 8 -26.41 -32.60 89.32
N GLY A 9 -27.66 -32.75 89.78
CA GLY A 9 -28.87 -32.18 89.15
C GLY A 9 -28.85 -30.65 88.97
N ASP A 10 -27.93 -29.93 89.61
CA ASP A 10 -27.83 -28.48 89.53
C ASP A 10 -27.05 -27.97 88.30
N SER A 11 -26.28 -28.84 87.62
CA SER A 11 -25.46 -28.44 86.47
C SER A 11 -26.21 -28.49 85.12
N ILE A 12 -27.40 -29.09 85.06
CA ILE A 12 -28.28 -29.06 83.88
C ILE A 12 -29.20 -27.84 83.92
N ALA A 13 -29.60 -27.38 85.11
CA ALA A 13 -30.46 -26.21 85.29
C ALA A 13 -29.79 -24.90 84.82
N LEU A 14 -28.47 -24.78 84.99
CA LEU A 14 -27.70 -23.57 84.64
C LEU A 14 -27.32 -23.42 83.16
N LEU A 15 -27.56 -24.44 82.33
CA LEU A 15 -27.37 -24.36 80.87
C LEU A 15 -28.68 -24.16 80.09
N THR A 16 -29.83 -24.31 80.75
CA THR A 16 -31.15 -24.08 80.13
C THR A 16 -31.66 -22.65 80.33
N GLU A 17 -31.26 -21.96 81.39
CA GLU A 17 -31.85 -20.65 81.74
C GLU A 17 -31.63 -19.48 80.75
N PRO A 18 -30.59 -19.39 79.91
CA PRO A 18 -30.49 -18.29 78.94
C PRO A 18 -31.23 -18.55 77.61
N LEU A 19 -31.65 -19.78 77.32
CA LEU A 19 -32.32 -20.13 76.05
C LEU A 19 -33.85 -19.92 76.09
N TYR A 20 -34.43 -19.78 77.28
CA TYR A 20 -35.88 -19.57 77.47
C TYR A 20 -36.36 -18.12 77.23
N ARG A 21 -35.47 -17.19 76.86
CA ARG A 21 -35.85 -15.79 76.54
C ARG A 21 -36.13 -15.51 75.07
N ILE A 22 -35.94 -16.50 74.19
CA ILE A 22 -36.40 -16.40 72.80
C ILE A 22 -37.82 -16.93 72.82
N ALA A 23 -38.82 -16.08 72.56
CA ALA A 23 -40.20 -16.53 72.40
C ALA A 23 -40.19 -17.76 71.47
N PRO A 24 -40.60 -18.95 71.94
CA PRO A 24 -40.43 -20.16 71.17
C PRO A 24 -41.18 -19.97 69.85
N ASN A 25 -40.49 -20.17 68.72
CA ASN A 25 -41.19 -20.17 67.44
C ASN A 25 -42.32 -21.20 67.52
N ALA A 26 -43.45 -20.94 66.87
CA ALA A 26 -44.67 -21.71 67.12
C ALA A 26 -44.50 -23.23 66.83
N ARG A 27 -43.55 -23.60 65.94
CA ARG A 27 -43.16 -25.00 65.72
C ARG A 27 -42.43 -25.61 66.90
N HIS A 28 -41.53 -24.87 67.56
CA HIS A 28 -40.84 -25.32 68.76
C HIS A 28 -41.80 -25.47 69.94
N ALA A 29 -42.72 -24.52 70.11
CA ALA A 29 -43.80 -24.63 71.09
C ALA A 29 -44.66 -25.89 70.88
N TYR A 30 -44.95 -26.25 69.62
CA TYR A 30 -45.65 -27.51 69.29
C TYR A 30 -44.88 -28.76 69.76
N TYR A 31 -43.57 -28.82 69.53
CA TYR A 31 -42.77 -29.97 69.98
C TYR A 31 -42.66 -30.07 71.50
N LEU A 32 -42.55 -28.92 72.19
CA LEU A 32 -42.56 -28.87 73.66
C LEU A 32 -43.91 -29.33 74.22
N ALA A 33 -45.02 -28.86 73.64
CA ALA A 33 -46.37 -29.32 74.01
C ALA A 33 -46.51 -30.85 73.87
N LEU A 34 -46.07 -31.43 72.75
CA LEU A 34 -46.06 -32.89 72.57
C LEU A 34 -45.22 -33.62 73.62
N GLY A 35 -44.07 -33.07 74.00
CA GLY A 35 -43.20 -33.63 75.04
C GLY A 35 -43.94 -33.74 76.37
N HIS A 36 -44.53 -32.64 76.83
CA HIS A 36 -45.28 -32.59 78.08
C HIS A 36 -46.55 -33.48 78.06
N ILE A 37 -47.25 -33.56 76.92
CA ILE A 37 -48.40 -34.48 76.75
C ILE A 37 -47.97 -35.94 76.94
N LYS A 38 -46.80 -36.33 76.42
CA LYS A 38 -46.27 -37.69 76.55
C LYS A 38 -45.88 -38.02 77.99
N GLU A 39 -45.32 -37.05 78.70
CA GLU A 39 -44.94 -37.16 80.10
C GLU A 39 -46.15 -37.14 81.06
N GLY A 40 -47.32 -36.71 80.57
CA GLY A 40 -48.55 -36.61 81.36
C GLY A 40 -48.73 -35.27 82.07
N ASP A 41 -47.81 -34.33 81.88
CA ASP A 41 -47.91 -32.97 82.41
C ASP A 41 -48.82 -32.11 81.52
N MET A 42 -50.13 -32.21 81.78
CA MET A 42 -51.15 -31.54 80.99
C MET A 42 -51.21 -30.02 81.22
N GLU A 43 -50.74 -29.52 82.36
CA GLU A 43 -50.77 -28.08 82.65
C GLU A 43 -49.71 -27.34 81.82
N SER A 44 -48.47 -27.84 81.84
CA SER A 44 -47.38 -27.31 81.01
C SER A 44 -47.70 -27.45 79.52
N ALA A 45 -48.27 -28.60 79.11
CA ALA A 45 -48.70 -28.81 77.73
C ALA A 45 -49.69 -27.72 77.26
N ARG A 46 -50.70 -27.38 78.07
CA ARG A 46 -51.71 -26.36 77.72
C ARG A 46 -51.10 -24.97 77.53
N GLN A 47 -50.09 -24.61 78.31
CA GLN A 47 -49.41 -23.32 78.14
C GLN A 47 -48.73 -23.20 76.77
N TYR A 48 -48.06 -24.27 76.32
CA TYR A 48 -47.41 -24.29 75.00
C TYR A 48 -48.42 -24.41 73.85
N VAL A 49 -49.56 -25.07 74.07
CA VAL A 49 -50.64 -25.20 73.08
C VAL A 49 -51.22 -23.83 72.70
N GLU A 50 -51.45 -22.93 73.65
CA GLU A 50 -51.96 -21.58 73.32
C GLU A 50 -50.98 -20.80 72.44
N LEU A 51 -49.67 -20.96 72.65
CA LEU A 51 -48.65 -20.35 71.79
C LEU A 51 -48.68 -20.88 70.34
N VAL A 52 -49.05 -22.15 70.15
CA VAL A 52 -49.22 -22.76 68.82
C VAL A 52 -50.47 -22.22 68.12
N LYS A 53 -51.55 -21.97 68.88
CA LYS A 53 -52.83 -21.45 68.40
C LYS A 53 -52.72 -20.04 67.83
N GLU A 54 -51.92 -19.18 68.48
CA GLU A 54 -51.72 -17.78 68.10
C GLU A 54 -51.00 -17.60 66.75
N SER A 55 -50.28 -18.62 66.27
CA SER A 55 -49.54 -18.53 65.02
C SER A 55 -50.34 -19.09 63.83
N PRO A 56 -50.62 -18.27 62.79
CA PRO A 56 -51.36 -18.72 61.60
C PRO A 56 -50.69 -19.90 60.86
N GLU A 57 -49.36 -19.99 60.90
CA GLU A 57 -48.61 -21.03 60.19
C GLU A 57 -48.72 -22.42 60.84
N THR A 58 -48.97 -22.47 62.14
CA THR A 58 -49.04 -23.71 62.93
C THR A 58 -50.42 -23.94 63.54
N HIS A 59 -51.41 -23.11 63.19
CA HIS A 59 -52.76 -23.21 63.73
C HIS A 59 -53.38 -24.59 63.52
N HIS A 60 -53.25 -25.18 62.33
CA HIS A 60 -53.67 -26.57 62.08
C HIS A 60 -53.07 -27.57 63.10
N LEU A 61 -51.80 -27.40 63.49
CA LEU A 61 -51.13 -28.28 64.47
C LEU A 61 -51.68 -28.12 65.90
N TRP A 62 -52.34 -27.01 66.22
CA TRP A 62 -53.03 -26.81 67.49
C TRP A 62 -54.15 -27.84 67.68
N HIS A 63 -54.97 -28.05 66.64
CA HIS A 63 -56.05 -29.04 66.65
C HIS A 63 -55.53 -30.45 66.96
N LYS A 64 -54.36 -30.81 66.43
CA LYS A 64 -53.68 -32.08 66.72
C LYS A 64 -53.25 -32.19 68.19
N LEU A 65 -52.71 -31.14 68.78
CA LEU A 65 -52.34 -31.14 70.20
C LEU A 65 -53.57 -31.26 71.11
N MET A 66 -54.66 -30.57 70.76
CA MET A 66 -55.92 -30.65 71.49
C MET A 66 -56.53 -32.05 71.41
N TYR A 67 -56.47 -32.70 70.25
CA TYR A 67 -56.84 -34.11 70.08
C TYR A 67 -56.07 -35.02 71.07
N GLU A 68 -54.74 -34.92 71.12
CA GLU A 68 -53.90 -35.75 71.99
C GLU A 68 -54.21 -35.50 73.48
N ILE A 69 -54.46 -34.25 73.87
CA ILE A 69 -54.85 -33.87 75.23
C ILE A 69 -56.20 -34.49 75.61
N TYR A 70 -57.21 -34.38 74.75
CA TYR A 70 -58.53 -34.96 75.02
C TYR A 70 -58.51 -36.49 75.05
N MET A 71 -57.71 -37.11 74.18
CA MET A 71 -57.48 -38.56 74.20
C MET A 71 -56.88 -39.03 75.53
N LYS A 72 -55.88 -38.31 76.05
CA LYS A 72 -55.24 -38.61 77.34
C LYS A 72 -56.16 -38.39 78.54
N GLN A 73 -57.11 -37.45 78.44
CA GLN A 73 -58.14 -37.20 79.46
C GLN A 73 -59.33 -38.17 79.38
N GLY A 74 -59.41 -38.99 78.34
CA GLY A 74 -60.50 -39.94 78.11
C GLY A 74 -61.74 -39.34 77.43
N ASP A 75 -61.71 -38.06 77.04
CA ASP A 75 -62.80 -37.39 76.33
C ASP A 75 -62.72 -37.66 74.82
N ARG A 76 -63.18 -38.85 74.43
CA ARG A 76 -63.11 -39.32 73.03
C ARG A 76 -63.97 -38.50 72.07
N GLY A 77 -65.06 -37.89 72.55
CA GLY A 77 -65.96 -37.11 71.72
C GLY A 77 -65.29 -35.85 71.20
N ARG A 78 -64.73 -35.05 72.13
CA ARG A 78 -63.99 -33.83 71.76
C ARG A 78 -62.69 -34.11 71.02
N ALA A 79 -62.02 -35.22 71.36
CA ALA A 79 -60.87 -35.66 70.60
C ALA A 79 -61.23 -35.84 69.11
N LEU A 80 -62.31 -36.57 68.81
CA LEU A 80 -62.71 -36.82 67.43
C LEU A 80 -63.04 -35.52 66.67
N GLU A 81 -63.72 -34.56 67.31
CA GLU A 81 -64.03 -33.26 66.70
C GLU A 81 -62.77 -32.47 66.34
N GLU A 82 -61.78 -32.43 67.23
CA GLU A 82 -60.52 -31.74 66.98
C GLU A 82 -59.65 -32.46 65.94
N TYR A 83 -59.71 -33.79 65.88
CA TYR A 83 -59.04 -34.57 64.83
C TYR A 83 -59.58 -34.24 63.43
N VAL A 84 -60.90 -34.13 63.26
CA VAL A 84 -61.52 -33.80 61.97
C VAL A 84 -61.12 -32.39 61.51
N LYS A 85 -61.04 -31.42 62.42
CA LYS A 85 -60.56 -30.06 62.13
C LYS A 85 -59.09 -30.06 61.72
N TYR A 86 -58.24 -30.82 62.42
CA TYR A 86 -56.84 -30.98 62.05
C TYR A 86 -56.68 -31.52 60.62
N ASP A 87 -57.38 -32.60 60.29
CA ASP A 87 -57.27 -33.26 58.98
C ASP A 87 -57.65 -32.30 57.82
N THR A 88 -58.73 -31.54 57.99
CA THR A 88 -59.19 -30.57 57.00
C THR A 88 -58.26 -29.36 56.88
N GLU A 89 -57.73 -28.83 57.98
CA GLU A 89 -56.80 -27.70 57.94
C GLU A 89 -55.40 -28.08 57.44
N ASP A 90 -54.90 -29.28 57.76
CA ASP A 90 -53.61 -29.78 57.28
C ASP A 90 -53.65 -30.02 55.76
N GLU A 91 -54.75 -30.56 55.24
CA GLU A 91 -54.94 -30.71 53.79
C GLU A 91 -54.95 -29.34 53.08
N ASN A 92 -55.63 -28.34 53.65
CA ASN A 92 -55.66 -26.98 53.10
C ASN A 92 -54.28 -26.30 53.16
N ALA A 93 -53.55 -26.44 54.26
CA ALA A 93 -52.20 -25.91 54.42
C ALA A 93 -51.22 -26.57 53.43
N PHE A 94 -51.34 -27.88 53.23
CA PHE A 94 -50.55 -28.62 52.25
C PHE A 94 -50.82 -28.14 50.82
N ARG A 95 -52.10 -28.01 50.43
CA ARG A 95 -52.49 -27.48 49.11
C ARG A 95 -51.94 -26.08 48.87
N LYS A 96 -52.08 -25.18 49.86
CA LYS A 96 -51.55 -23.80 49.77
C LYS A 96 -50.04 -23.77 49.54
N ARG A 97 -49.27 -24.54 50.32
CA ARG A 97 -47.81 -24.64 50.14
C ARG A 97 -47.44 -25.24 48.78
N ALA A 98 -48.21 -26.21 48.28
CA ALA A 98 -47.99 -26.79 46.96
C ALA A 98 -48.19 -25.74 45.85
N PHE A 99 -49.24 -24.91 45.93
CA PHE A 99 -49.46 -23.82 44.97
C PHE A 99 -48.36 -22.75 45.03
N GLU A 100 -47.98 -22.30 46.23
CA GLU A 100 -46.89 -21.32 46.40
C GLU A 100 -45.56 -21.85 45.84
N ASN A 101 -45.26 -23.13 46.03
CA ASN A 101 -44.08 -23.77 45.47
C ASN A 101 -44.13 -23.84 43.93
N ILE A 102 -45.31 -24.14 43.35
CA ILE A 102 -45.49 -24.16 41.90
C ILE A 102 -45.32 -22.75 41.32
N GLU A 103 -45.94 -21.74 41.93
CA GLU A 103 -45.85 -20.35 41.49
C GLU A 103 -44.42 -19.80 41.60
N SER A 104 -43.74 -20.08 42.72
CA SER A 104 -42.33 -19.75 42.91
C SER A 104 -41.46 -20.42 41.84
N HIS A 105 -41.71 -21.69 41.55
CA HIS A 105 -40.99 -22.40 40.51
C HIS A 105 -41.22 -21.81 39.11
N GLU A 106 -42.46 -21.47 38.78
CA GLU A 106 -42.81 -20.83 37.50
C GLU A 106 -42.12 -19.47 37.35
N ASN A 107 -42.13 -18.65 38.40
CA ASN A 107 -41.46 -17.35 38.40
C ASN A 107 -39.94 -17.49 38.22
N THR A 108 -39.31 -18.44 38.93
CA THR A 108 -37.87 -18.69 38.76
C THR A 108 -37.52 -19.20 37.36
N MET A 109 -38.40 -19.97 36.71
CA MET A 109 -38.22 -20.39 35.32
C MET A 109 -38.34 -19.22 34.34
N LYS A 110 -39.34 -18.34 34.52
CA LYS A 110 -39.50 -17.12 33.69
C LYS A 110 -38.26 -16.23 33.79
N GLU A 111 -37.76 -15.99 35.00
CA GLU A 111 -36.52 -15.23 35.21
C GLU A 111 -35.32 -15.88 34.51
N ARG A 112 -35.16 -17.20 34.61
CA ARG A 112 -34.08 -17.93 33.90
C ARG A 112 -34.18 -17.78 32.38
N ILE A 113 -35.39 -17.84 31.81
CA ILE A 113 -35.61 -17.67 30.37
C ILE A 113 -35.23 -16.25 29.94
N VAL A 114 -35.67 -15.23 30.69
CA VAL A 114 -35.34 -13.83 30.41
C VAL A 114 -33.84 -13.59 30.50
N MET A 115 -33.19 -14.06 31.57
CA MET A 115 -31.74 -13.94 31.75
C MET A 115 -30.96 -14.67 30.65
N ARG A 116 -31.45 -15.82 30.17
CA ARG A 116 -30.84 -16.53 29.04
C ARG A 116 -30.97 -15.74 27.74
N ARG A 117 -32.12 -15.10 27.48
CA ARG A 117 -32.30 -14.24 26.30
C ARG A 117 -31.37 -13.03 26.35
N LEU A 118 -31.30 -12.33 27.47
CA LEU A 118 -30.40 -11.19 27.65
C LEU A 118 -28.93 -11.57 27.45
N ARG A 119 -28.50 -12.73 27.97
CA ARG A 119 -27.14 -13.24 27.74
C ARG A 119 -26.87 -13.55 26.27
N MET A 120 -27.83 -14.16 25.56
CA MET A 120 -27.69 -14.44 24.14
C MET A 120 -27.59 -13.15 23.31
N GLU A 121 -28.39 -12.13 23.63
CA GLU A 121 -28.32 -10.81 23.00
C GLU A 121 -26.97 -10.12 23.27
N GLU A 122 -26.46 -10.20 24.51
CA GLU A 122 -25.14 -9.68 24.86
C GLU A 122 -24.01 -10.41 24.10
N THR A 123 -24.10 -11.74 23.95
CA THR A 123 -23.10 -12.49 23.17
C THR A 123 -23.18 -12.19 21.69
N ASN A 124 -24.38 -12.02 21.13
CA ASN A 124 -24.58 -11.70 19.72
C ASN A 124 -24.07 -10.30 19.38
N THR A 125 -24.30 -9.32 20.25
CA THR A 125 -23.77 -7.95 20.08
C THR A 125 -22.25 -7.92 20.16
N LYS A 126 -21.63 -8.63 21.12
CA LYS A 126 -20.17 -8.78 21.19
C LYS A 126 -19.60 -9.42 19.93
N PHE A 127 -20.23 -10.49 19.42
CA PHE A 127 -19.81 -11.14 18.19
C PHE A 127 -19.91 -10.21 16.98
N ALA A 128 -20.99 -9.45 16.84
CA ALA A 128 -21.17 -8.47 15.77
C ALA A 128 -20.11 -7.37 15.79
N ILE A 129 -19.76 -6.87 16.99
CA ILE A 129 -18.68 -5.88 17.16
C ILE A 129 -17.32 -6.49 16.77
N MET A 130 -17.01 -7.70 17.22
CA MET A 130 -15.77 -8.38 16.85
C MET A 130 -15.67 -8.63 15.33
N ALA A 131 -16.77 -9.05 14.70
CA ALA A 131 -16.83 -9.26 13.26
C ALA A 131 -16.60 -7.96 12.47
N THR A 132 -17.20 -6.84 12.89
CA THR A 132 -17.00 -5.54 12.24
C THR A 132 -15.56 -5.05 12.37
N ILE A 133 -14.92 -5.21 13.54
CA ILE A 133 -13.49 -4.89 13.72
C ILE A 133 -12.61 -5.70 12.76
N ILE A 134 -12.86 -7.01 12.64
CA ILE A 134 -12.10 -7.88 11.72
C ILE A 134 -12.26 -7.40 10.27
N VAL A 135 -13.48 -7.08 9.83
CA VAL A 135 -13.73 -6.57 8.48
C VAL A 135 -12.96 -5.27 8.22
N VAL A 136 -12.98 -4.31 9.16
CA VAL A 136 -12.24 -3.05 9.02
C VAL A 136 -10.73 -3.29 8.93
N LEU A 137 -10.19 -4.20 9.76
CA LEU A 137 -8.77 -4.56 9.72
C LEU A 137 -8.38 -5.21 8.39
N THR A 138 -9.21 -6.11 7.85
CA THR A 138 -8.94 -6.75 6.55
C THR A 138 -8.92 -5.72 5.41
N ILE A 139 -9.86 -4.77 5.42
CA ILE A 139 -9.90 -3.68 4.45
C ILE A 139 -8.63 -2.82 4.56
N ALA A 140 -8.20 -2.46 5.77
CA ALA A 140 -6.98 -1.68 5.99
C ALA A 140 -5.72 -2.41 5.47
N ILE A 141 -5.62 -3.72 5.69
CA ILE A 141 -4.52 -4.54 5.17
C ILE A 141 -4.53 -4.55 3.63
N ILE A 142 -5.70 -4.73 3.01
CA ILE A 142 -5.83 -4.70 1.55
C ILE A 142 -5.37 -3.33 1.00
N PHE A 143 -5.79 -2.23 1.61
CA PHE A 143 -5.33 -0.88 1.22
C PHE A 143 -3.81 -0.72 1.35
N LEU A 144 -3.20 -1.22 2.43
CA LEU A 144 -1.76 -1.20 2.61
C LEU A 144 -1.02 -2.03 1.54
N CYS A 145 -1.54 -3.21 1.20
CA CYS A 145 -1.00 -4.05 0.14
C CYS A 145 -1.06 -3.35 -1.23
N ILE A 146 -2.21 -2.76 -1.57
CA ILE A 146 -2.39 -2.00 -2.82
C ILE A 146 -1.45 -0.80 -2.85
N TYR A 147 -1.38 -0.03 -1.76
CA TYR A 147 -0.50 1.12 -1.64
C TYR A 147 0.98 0.73 -1.84
N PHE A 148 1.43 -0.35 -1.19
CA PHE A 148 2.80 -0.82 -1.32
C PHE A 148 3.12 -1.31 -2.74
N PHE A 149 2.16 -2.01 -3.38
CA PHE A 149 2.29 -2.45 -4.76
C PHE A 149 2.41 -1.27 -5.74
N LEU A 150 1.52 -0.27 -5.60
CA LEU A 150 1.57 0.96 -6.40
C LEU A 150 2.88 1.73 -6.18
N ARG A 151 3.32 1.86 -4.92
CA ARG A 151 4.58 2.52 -4.58
C ARG A 151 5.78 1.81 -5.23
N ARG A 152 5.82 0.48 -5.18
CA ARG A 152 6.89 -0.33 -5.79
C ARG A 152 6.92 -0.17 -7.31
N ASN A 153 5.77 -0.23 -7.98
CA ASN A 153 5.68 -0.03 -9.42
C ASN A 153 6.10 1.38 -9.84
N ASN A 154 5.66 2.41 -9.11
CA ASN A 154 6.06 3.79 -9.39
C ASN A 154 7.57 4.01 -9.22
N LEU A 155 8.19 3.39 -8.22
CA LEU A 155 9.65 3.44 -8.05
C LEU A 155 10.38 2.75 -9.20
N ARG A 156 9.89 1.59 -9.65
CA ARG A 156 10.45 0.88 -10.80
C ARG A 156 10.36 1.72 -12.09
N LEU A 157 9.19 2.29 -12.37
CA LEU A 157 8.98 3.18 -13.52
C LEU A 157 9.90 4.40 -13.47
N ARG A 158 10.12 4.99 -12.29
CA ARG A 158 11.08 6.09 -12.13
C ARG A 158 12.52 5.66 -12.43
N MET A 159 12.93 4.47 -12.02
CA MET A 159 14.27 3.95 -12.34
C MET A 159 14.43 3.67 -13.83
N GLU A 160 13.44 3.02 -14.46
CA GLU A 160 13.45 2.75 -15.90
C GLU A 160 13.47 4.06 -16.71
N ASN A 161 12.70 5.08 -16.31
CA ASN A 161 12.72 6.39 -16.96
C ASN A 161 14.06 7.11 -16.79
N LYS A 162 14.67 7.07 -15.60
CA LYS A 162 16.02 7.63 -15.40
C LYS A 162 17.06 6.95 -16.29
N ALA A 163 17.01 5.62 -16.39
CA ALA A 163 17.91 4.86 -17.25
C ALA A 163 17.71 5.20 -18.75
N ARG A 164 16.46 5.39 -19.19
CA ARG A 164 16.16 5.83 -20.56
C ARG A 164 16.70 7.24 -20.83
N ILE A 165 16.54 8.17 -19.89
CA ILE A 165 17.07 9.54 -20.03
C ILE A 165 18.60 9.51 -20.12
N SER A 166 19.29 8.76 -19.25
CA SER A 166 20.75 8.63 -19.33
C SER A 166 21.22 8.03 -20.65
N ALA A 167 20.49 7.04 -21.19
CA ALA A 167 20.81 6.44 -22.49
C ALA A 167 20.65 7.45 -23.65
N ILE A 168 19.60 8.27 -23.62
CA ILE A 168 19.40 9.33 -24.61
C ILE A 168 20.52 10.38 -24.52
N GLU A 169 20.93 10.76 -23.31
CA GLU A 169 22.04 11.71 -23.12
C GLU A 169 23.37 11.16 -23.65
N THR A 170 23.66 9.87 -23.43
CA THR A 170 24.87 9.25 -24.00
C THR A 170 24.86 9.26 -25.52
N VAL A 171 23.75 8.88 -26.14
CA VAL A 171 23.61 8.91 -27.61
C VAL A 171 23.75 10.33 -28.14
N ARG A 172 23.17 11.32 -27.46
CA ARG A 172 23.29 12.73 -27.85
C ARG A 172 24.74 13.22 -27.78
N ARG A 173 25.50 12.84 -26.75
CA ARG A 173 26.92 13.18 -26.63
C ARG A 173 27.74 12.51 -27.73
N ASP A 174 27.51 11.23 -28.00
CA ASP A 174 28.22 10.49 -29.05
C ASP A 174 27.94 11.09 -30.44
N MET A 175 26.68 11.43 -30.73
CA MET A 175 26.29 12.09 -31.97
C MET A 175 26.93 13.48 -32.10
N SER A 176 26.99 14.27 -31.02
CA SER A 176 27.66 15.56 -31.03
C SER A 176 29.18 15.43 -31.27
N ALA A 177 29.82 14.41 -30.68
CA ALA A 177 31.24 14.13 -30.91
C ALA A 177 31.51 13.66 -32.35
N GLN A 178 30.61 12.87 -32.94
CA GLN A 178 30.69 12.49 -34.35
C GLN A 178 30.54 13.70 -35.29
N LEU A 179 29.57 14.58 -35.03
CA LEU A 179 29.39 15.80 -35.81
C LEU A 179 30.62 16.70 -35.72
N GLN A 180 31.20 16.85 -34.53
CA GLN A 180 32.40 17.65 -34.35
C GLN A 180 33.60 17.03 -35.08
N LYS A 181 33.78 15.71 -35.01
CA LYS A 181 34.79 15.01 -35.83
C LYS A 181 34.58 15.24 -37.32
N GLN A 182 33.35 15.21 -37.82
CA GLN A 182 33.06 15.48 -39.23
C GLN A 182 33.38 16.93 -39.61
N GLN A 183 33.08 17.89 -38.74
CA GLN A 183 33.44 19.30 -38.95
C GLN A 183 34.96 19.49 -38.94
N ASP A 184 35.67 18.86 -38.02
CA ASP A 184 37.13 18.91 -37.92
C ASP A 184 37.78 18.26 -39.16
N THR A 185 37.28 17.11 -39.62
CA THR A 185 37.76 16.49 -40.86
C THR A 185 37.49 17.37 -42.06
N LYS A 186 36.30 17.99 -42.14
CA LYS A 186 35.96 18.90 -43.24
C LYS A 186 36.88 20.14 -43.24
N ALA A 187 37.10 20.74 -42.07
CA ALA A 187 38.02 21.87 -41.93
C ALA A 187 39.45 21.48 -42.30
N LEU A 188 39.89 20.26 -41.97
CA LEU A 188 41.21 19.76 -42.35
C LEU A 188 41.32 19.52 -43.86
N THR A 189 40.30 18.93 -44.49
CA THR A 189 40.26 18.77 -45.95
C THR A 189 40.24 20.11 -46.67
N ASP A 190 39.50 21.09 -46.15
CA ASP A 190 39.42 22.43 -46.75
C ASP A 190 40.78 23.15 -46.65
N ARG A 191 41.49 23.01 -45.52
CA ARG A 191 42.86 23.52 -45.36
C ARG A 191 43.86 22.86 -46.31
N LEU A 192 43.81 21.53 -46.43
CA LEU A 192 44.68 20.79 -47.36
C LEU A 192 44.43 21.19 -48.82
N LYS A 193 43.16 21.45 -49.19
CA LYS A 193 42.82 21.98 -50.52
C LYS A 193 43.41 23.37 -50.73
N GLU A 194 43.26 24.27 -49.76
CA GLU A 194 43.80 25.63 -49.84
C GLU A 194 45.33 25.61 -49.97
N GLU A 195 46.02 24.74 -49.24
CA GLU A 195 47.47 24.55 -49.32
C GLU A 195 47.90 24.02 -50.71
N LYS A 196 47.20 22.99 -51.23
CA LYS A 196 47.48 22.46 -52.58
C LYS A 196 47.25 23.50 -53.69
N LEU A 197 46.17 24.28 -53.60
CA LEU A 197 45.87 25.35 -54.56
C LEU A 197 46.90 26.47 -54.50
N THR A 198 47.37 26.82 -53.30
CA THR A 198 48.43 27.81 -53.11
C THR A 198 49.75 27.34 -53.71
N LEU A 199 50.11 26.07 -53.49
CA LEU A 199 51.32 25.49 -54.05
C LEU A 199 51.27 25.39 -55.58
N LEU A 200 50.11 25.04 -56.15
CA LEU A 200 49.88 25.08 -57.60
C LEU A 200 50.04 26.50 -58.15
N ARG A 201 49.43 27.50 -57.50
CA ARG A 201 49.55 28.92 -57.87
C ARG A 201 51.00 29.36 -57.93
N ASP A 202 51.74 29.16 -56.84
CA ASP A 202 53.14 29.57 -56.73
C ASP A 202 53.99 28.89 -57.80
N LYS A 203 53.69 27.62 -58.08
CA LYS A 203 54.39 26.88 -59.14
C LYS A 203 54.09 27.44 -60.52
N ILE A 204 52.85 27.75 -60.86
CA ILE A 204 52.50 28.34 -62.15
C ILE A 204 53.18 29.71 -62.29
N LEU A 205 53.04 30.58 -61.28
CA LEU A 205 53.63 31.93 -61.29
C LEU A 205 55.16 31.90 -61.41
N SER A 206 55.84 30.91 -60.83
CA SER A 206 57.29 30.71 -61.00
C SER A 206 57.74 30.41 -62.43
N GLN A 207 56.81 30.05 -63.33
CA GLN A 207 57.10 29.77 -64.74
C GLN A 207 56.88 30.99 -65.66
N THR A 208 56.78 32.20 -65.09
CA THR A 208 56.63 33.45 -65.87
C THR A 208 57.72 33.54 -66.96
N GLY A 209 57.30 33.85 -68.19
CA GLY A 209 58.21 33.97 -69.34
C GLY A 209 58.61 32.65 -70.02
N ARG A 210 58.11 31.49 -69.54
CA ARG A 210 58.26 30.21 -70.26
C ARG A 210 57.20 30.05 -71.35
N GLU A 211 57.44 29.12 -72.26
CA GLU A 211 56.45 28.73 -73.28
C GLU A 211 55.17 28.18 -72.64
N ASP A 212 54.01 28.59 -73.15
CA ASP A 212 52.69 28.21 -72.63
C ASP A 212 52.56 26.67 -72.50
N ARG A 213 53.12 25.90 -73.44
CA ARG A 213 53.17 24.43 -73.42
C ARG A 213 53.85 23.83 -72.19
N TYR A 214 54.91 24.48 -71.70
CA TYR A 214 55.63 24.02 -70.50
C TYR A 214 54.82 24.30 -69.23
N VAL A 215 54.12 25.43 -69.21
CA VAL A 215 53.25 25.82 -68.09
C VAL A 215 52.05 24.85 -68.01
N VAL A 216 51.44 24.49 -69.14
CA VAL A 216 50.37 23.49 -69.21
C VAL A 216 50.83 22.12 -68.69
N LYS A 217 52.02 21.64 -69.10
CA LYS A 217 52.58 20.39 -68.54
C LYS A 217 52.79 20.46 -67.03
N THR A 218 53.19 21.62 -66.52
CA THR A 218 53.35 21.84 -65.08
C THR A 218 51.99 21.75 -64.39
N ILE A 219 50.95 22.39 -64.92
CA ILE A 219 49.58 22.28 -64.41
C ILE A 219 49.12 20.81 -64.41
N ASP A 220 49.32 20.09 -65.50
CA ASP A 220 48.94 18.68 -65.62
C ASP A 220 49.64 17.78 -64.59
N SER A 221 50.92 18.04 -64.29
CA SER A 221 51.66 17.27 -63.28
C SER A 221 51.08 17.42 -61.87
N PHE A 222 50.44 18.56 -61.58
CA PHE A 222 49.81 18.84 -60.28
C PHE A 222 48.32 18.47 -60.23
N THR A 223 47.68 18.37 -61.39
CA THR A 223 46.22 18.21 -61.52
C THR A 223 45.84 16.90 -62.22
N GLN A 224 46.78 15.95 -62.29
CA GLN A 224 46.59 14.63 -62.89
C GLN A 224 46.03 14.71 -64.32
N GLY A 225 46.57 15.61 -65.15
CA GLY A 225 46.16 15.74 -66.55
C GLY A 225 44.88 16.56 -66.79
N ALA A 226 44.41 17.34 -65.82
CA ALA A 226 43.19 18.14 -65.97
C ALA A 226 43.29 19.20 -67.08
N ALA A 227 44.47 19.80 -67.30
CA ALA A 227 44.66 20.78 -68.36
C ALA A 227 44.63 20.14 -69.76
N SER A 228 45.23 18.95 -69.91
CA SER A 228 45.11 18.13 -71.12
C SER A 228 43.66 17.72 -71.40
N ARG A 229 42.93 17.24 -70.38
CA ARG A 229 41.50 16.89 -70.52
C ARG A 229 40.64 18.09 -70.92
N LEU A 230 40.95 19.28 -70.42
CA LEU A 230 40.24 20.51 -70.78
C LEU A 230 40.50 20.92 -72.24
N LEU A 231 41.73 20.74 -72.73
CA LEU A 231 42.06 20.97 -74.15
C LEU A 231 41.38 19.95 -75.07
N ASP A 232 41.28 18.69 -74.65
CA ASP A 232 40.63 17.63 -75.42
C ASP A 232 39.11 17.85 -75.52
N ALA A 233 38.47 18.25 -74.41
CA ALA A 233 37.05 18.54 -74.36
C ALA A 233 36.68 19.82 -75.13
N TYR A 234 37.60 20.79 -75.18
CA TYR A 234 37.39 22.08 -75.83
C TYR A 234 38.56 22.41 -76.78
N PRO A 235 38.61 21.79 -77.98
CA PRO A 235 39.71 21.97 -78.93
C PRO A 235 39.90 23.42 -79.43
N MET A 236 38.90 24.28 -79.22
CA MET A 236 39.01 25.71 -79.55
C MET A 236 39.84 26.52 -78.54
N LEU A 237 40.09 25.97 -77.34
CA LEU A 237 40.92 26.60 -76.32
C LEU A 237 42.39 26.51 -76.71
N LYS A 238 43.13 27.60 -76.54
CA LYS A 238 44.58 27.59 -76.64
C LYS A 238 45.20 27.26 -75.29
N GLU A 239 46.43 26.77 -75.27
CA GLU A 239 47.22 26.54 -74.04
C GLU A 239 47.19 27.76 -73.11
N ARG A 240 47.29 28.97 -73.67
CA ARG A 240 47.16 30.23 -72.94
C ARG A 240 45.82 30.41 -72.23
N ASP A 241 44.72 30.00 -72.85
CA ASP A 241 43.39 30.09 -72.27
C ASP A 241 43.26 29.15 -71.07
N VAL A 242 43.86 27.97 -71.17
CA VAL A 242 43.91 26.98 -70.08
C VAL A 242 44.71 27.49 -68.90
N ILE A 243 45.89 28.10 -69.13
CA ILE A 243 46.68 28.71 -68.06
C ILE A 243 45.88 29.82 -67.34
N ILE A 244 45.15 30.67 -68.09
CA ILE A 244 44.30 31.72 -67.50
C ILE A 244 43.20 31.11 -66.63
N ILE A 245 42.57 30.02 -67.09
CA ILE A 245 41.52 29.32 -66.34
C ILE A 245 42.08 28.77 -65.02
N PHE A 246 43.22 28.08 -65.06
CA PHE A 246 43.83 27.52 -63.85
C PHE A 246 44.35 28.59 -62.89
N LEU A 247 45.00 29.66 -63.38
CA LEU A 247 45.41 30.79 -62.52
C LEU A 247 44.21 31.45 -61.86
N ARG A 248 43.10 31.62 -62.60
CA ARG A 248 41.87 32.16 -62.03
C ARG A 248 41.26 31.23 -60.99
N HIS A 249 41.29 29.93 -61.24
CA HIS A 249 40.80 28.91 -60.32
C HIS A 249 41.63 28.84 -59.02
N THR A 250 42.94 29.06 -59.10
CA THR A 250 43.81 29.15 -57.91
C THR A 250 43.74 30.50 -57.17
N GLY A 251 42.77 31.36 -57.52
CA GLY A 251 42.53 32.63 -56.82
C GLY A 251 43.42 33.80 -57.27
N CYS A 252 44.14 33.71 -58.38
CA CYS A 252 44.88 34.85 -58.90
C CYS A 252 43.93 35.98 -59.33
N SER A 253 44.31 37.19 -58.95
CA SER A 253 43.66 38.42 -59.40
C SER A 253 43.93 38.64 -60.89
N GLY A 254 43.06 39.43 -61.55
CA GLY A 254 43.27 39.80 -62.95
C GLY A 254 44.58 40.56 -63.19
N MET A 255 45.12 41.21 -62.15
CA MET A 255 46.41 41.90 -62.18
C MET A 255 47.58 40.93 -62.23
N GLU A 256 47.59 39.91 -61.36
CA GLU A 256 48.63 38.87 -61.35
C GLU A 256 48.65 38.07 -62.64
N ILE A 257 47.47 37.78 -63.20
CA ILE A 257 47.37 37.10 -64.50
C ILE A 257 47.90 38.02 -65.62
N ALA A 258 47.60 39.32 -65.58
CA ALA A 258 48.13 40.27 -66.55
C ALA A 258 49.66 40.37 -66.48
N GLU A 259 50.21 40.42 -65.26
CA GLU A 259 51.65 40.44 -65.02
C GLU A 259 52.33 39.16 -65.52
N PHE A 260 51.76 37.99 -65.25
CA PHE A 260 52.26 36.70 -65.73
C PHE A 260 52.43 36.65 -67.27
N PHE A 261 51.50 37.28 -68.01
CA PHE A 261 51.55 37.33 -69.47
C PHE A 261 52.24 38.59 -70.03
N GLY A 262 52.82 39.45 -69.17
CA GLY A 262 53.49 40.69 -69.59
C GLY A 262 52.55 41.78 -70.12
N HIS A 263 51.27 41.74 -69.76
CA HIS A 263 50.29 42.77 -70.10
C HIS A 263 50.32 43.92 -69.09
N LYS A 264 50.30 45.16 -69.58
CA LYS A 264 50.27 46.37 -68.72
C LYS A 264 48.87 46.68 -68.15
N ASP A 265 47.82 46.10 -68.71
CA ASP A 265 46.43 46.36 -68.34
C ASP A 265 45.66 45.06 -68.12
N THR A 266 44.81 45.08 -67.10
CA THR A 266 43.91 43.99 -66.71
C THR A 266 42.71 43.83 -67.65
N GLN A 267 42.35 44.86 -68.43
CA GLN A 267 41.19 44.80 -69.34
C GLN A 267 41.30 43.68 -70.37
N THR A 268 42.49 43.45 -70.94
CA THR A 268 42.72 42.39 -71.93
C THR A 268 42.47 41.00 -71.33
N VAL A 269 42.92 40.78 -70.09
CA VAL A 269 42.73 39.53 -69.35
C VAL A 269 41.26 39.36 -68.95
N ASN A 270 40.62 40.39 -68.39
CA ASN A 270 39.22 40.33 -67.95
C ASN A 270 38.25 40.10 -69.11
N THR A 271 38.51 40.72 -70.26
CA THR A 271 37.72 40.51 -71.49
C THR A 271 37.87 39.07 -71.96
N ARG A 272 39.09 38.52 -71.90
CA ARG A 272 39.37 37.13 -72.28
C ARG A 272 38.74 36.14 -71.31
N ILE A 273 38.80 36.37 -70.00
CA ILE A 273 38.10 35.57 -68.98
C ILE A 273 36.59 35.60 -69.21
N SER A 274 36.00 36.77 -69.49
CA SER A 274 34.56 36.91 -69.73
C SER A 274 34.12 36.15 -70.99
N ARG A 275 34.97 36.14 -72.02
CA ARG A 275 34.75 35.33 -73.22
C ARG A 275 34.84 33.83 -72.91
N LEU A 276 35.89 33.40 -72.20
CA LEU A 276 36.09 31.99 -71.83
C LEU A 276 34.94 31.47 -70.97
N LYS A 277 34.45 32.27 -70.01
CA LYS A 277 33.24 31.94 -69.24
C LYS A 277 32.04 31.73 -70.15
N ARG A 278 31.81 32.61 -71.11
CA ARG A 278 30.68 32.48 -72.05
C ARG A 278 30.80 31.25 -72.96
N ASP A 279 32.02 30.96 -73.40
CA ASP A 279 32.30 29.88 -74.34
C ASP A 279 32.26 28.49 -73.65
N ILE A 280 32.61 28.41 -72.37
CA ILE A 280 32.60 27.17 -71.58
C ILE A 280 31.26 26.96 -70.83
N MET A 281 30.60 28.01 -70.33
CA MET A 281 29.31 27.91 -69.61
C MET A 281 28.12 27.46 -70.47
N LYS A 282 28.27 27.36 -71.80
CA LYS A 282 27.21 26.82 -72.67
C LYS A 282 26.94 25.33 -72.44
N ASP A 283 27.91 24.58 -71.91
CA ASP A 283 27.85 23.12 -71.79
C ASP A 283 27.85 22.59 -70.33
N GLY A 284 27.93 23.45 -69.32
CA GLY A 284 27.95 23.04 -67.91
C GLY A 284 28.73 24.00 -67.02
N ASP A 285 28.56 23.83 -65.70
CA ASP A 285 29.11 24.71 -64.67
C ASP A 285 30.64 24.88 -64.79
N PHE A 286 31.10 26.11 -65.05
CA PHE A 286 32.51 26.47 -65.19
C PHE A 286 33.31 26.16 -63.91
N ASP A 287 32.64 26.23 -62.75
CA ASP A 287 33.23 25.88 -61.46
C ASP A 287 33.10 24.35 -61.19
N GLY A 288 32.20 23.67 -61.90
CA GLY A 288 31.98 22.22 -61.84
C GLY A 288 33.11 21.37 -62.44
N TRP A 289 33.82 21.87 -63.45
CA TRP A 289 35.04 21.24 -64.00
C TRP A 289 36.17 21.09 -62.97
N PHE A 290 36.10 21.87 -61.89
CA PHE A 290 37.05 21.85 -60.79
C PHE A 290 36.43 21.32 -59.48
N SER A 291 35.19 20.79 -59.54
CA SER A 291 34.51 20.22 -58.38
C SER A 291 35.06 18.83 -58.00
N GLU A 292 34.81 18.46 -56.74
CA GLU A 292 35.58 17.53 -55.90
C GLU A 292 35.89 16.12 -56.45
N GLU A 293 35.16 15.61 -57.44
CA GLU A 293 35.28 14.20 -57.85
C GLU A 293 36.40 13.91 -58.87
N GLN A 294 37.02 14.91 -59.50
CA GLN A 294 37.96 14.66 -60.63
C GLN A 294 39.39 15.20 -60.49
N CYS A 295 39.69 16.04 -59.49
CA CYS A 295 41.01 16.66 -59.33
C CYS A 295 41.81 16.17 -58.10
N ILE A 296 41.21 15.43 -57.17
CA ILE A 296 41.90 14.93 -55.97
C ILE A 296 41.40 13.52 -55.64
N HIS A 297 41.85 12.52 -56.38
CA HIS A 297 41.85 11.15 -55.84
C HIS A 297 43.12 10.96 -54.99
N GLU A 298 42.90 10.56 -53.74
CA GLU A 298 43.93 10.15 -52.78
C GLU A 298 44.72 8.96 -53.32
N GLU A 299 46.06 9.04 -53.26
CA GLU A 299 46.92 7.85 -53.10
C GLU A 299 46.81 7.34 -51.67
#